data_AF-A0A7W1HE73-F1
#
_entry.id   AF-A0A7W1HE73-F1
#
_cell.length_a   1.000
_cell.length_b   1.000
_cell.length_c   1.000
_cell.angle_alpha   90.00
_cell.angle_beta   90.00
_cell.angle_gamma   90.00
#
_symmetry.space_group_name_H-M   'P 1'
#
loop_
_entity.id
_entity.type
_entity.pdbx_description
1 polymer ?
#
loop_
_entity_poly.entity_id
_entity_poly.type
_entity_poly.pdbx_seq_one_letter_code
_entity_poly.pdbx_strand_id
1 'polypeptide(L)' 'MSTTFKLQPLKLEQYTLDNGLRVVLNKDDSAPVVSVAVYYDVGSRNEREGRTGFAHLFEHMMFQGSE' A
#
# COMPACT_ATOMS: atom_id res chain seq x y z
N MET A 1 -1.59 -27.52 25.37
CA MET A 1 -0.32 -26.79 25.23
C MET A 1 -0.51 -25.78 24.12
N SER A 2 -0.51 -24.48 24.43
CA SER A 2 -0.72 -23.40 23.44
C SER A 2 0.65 -22.95 22.94
N THR A 3 0.98 -23.24 21.69
CA THR A 3 2.25 -22.83 21.09
C THR A 3 2.08 -21.41 20.56
N THR A 4 2.63 -20.44 21.30
CA THR A 4 2.68 -19.04 20.84
C THR A 4 3.61 -18.94 19.63
N PHE A 5 3.06 -18.61 18.46
CA PHE A 5 3.84 -18.29 17.27
C PHE A 5 4.54 -16.94 17.47
N LYS A 6 5.87 -16.95 17.61
CA LYS A 6 6.67 -15.72 17.61
C LYS A 6 7.04 -15.38 16.18
N LEU A 7 6.50 -14.27 15.68
CA LEU A 7 6.96 -13.64 14.44
C LEU A 7 8.41 -13.17 14.63
N GLN A 8 9.25 -13.44 13.65
CA GLN A 8 10.58 -12.83 13.62
C GLN A 8 10.44 -11.32 13.44
N PRO A 9 11.26 -10.51 14.14
CA PRO A 9 11.23 -9.07 13.95
C PRO A 9 11.69 -8.73 12.54
N LEU A 10 10.77 -8.17 11.75
CA LEU A 10 11.07 -7.64 10.42
C LEU A 10 11.94 -6.38 10.55
N LYS A 11 13.09 -6.36 9.88
CA LYS A 11 13.90 -5.16 9.76
C LYS A 11 13.22 -4.22 8.76
N LEU A 12 12.64 -3.14 9.28
CA LEU A 12 11.95 -2.12 8.49
C LEU A 12 12.77 -0.82 8.48
N GLU A 13 12.96 -0.27 7.30
CA GLU A 13 13.46 1.09 7.09
C GLU A 13 12.28 2.01 6.78
N GLN A 14 12.23 3.17 7.43
CA GLN A 14 11.15 4.13 7.27
C GLN A 14 11.73 5.51 7.00
N TYR A 15 11.26 6.14 5.94
CA TYR A 15 11.66 7.50 5.58
C TYR A 15 10.54 8.20 4.82
N THR A 16 10.66 9.52 4.69
CA THR A 16 9.72 10.35 3.94
C THR A 16 10.48 11.04 2.81
N LEU A 17 9.93 10.97 1.60
CA LEU A 17 10.50 11.65 0.44
C LEU A 17 10.20 13.15 0.48
N ASP A 18 10.91 13.93 -0.34
CA ASP A 18 10.73 15.40 -0.42
C ASP A 18 9.30 15.81 -0.81
N ASN A 19 8.57 14.94 -1.53
CA ASN A 19 7.17 15.15 -1.90
C ASN A 19 6.16 14.75 -0.80
N GLY A 20 6.64 14.33 0.38
CA GLY A 20 5.81 13.91 1.50
C GLY A 20 5.38 12.44 1.49
N LEU A 21 5.75 11.65 0.48
CA LEU A 21 5.42 10.21 0.46
C LEU A 21 6.19 9.47 1.56
N ARG A 22 5.45 8.77 2.41
CA ARG A 22 5.99 7.89 3.45
C ARG A 22 6.33 6.53 2.85
N VAL A 23 7.56 6.10 3.02
CA VAL A 23 8.05 4.81 2.53
C VAL A 23 8.34 3.89 3.71
N VAL A 24 7.85 2.65 3.60
CA VAL A 24 8.21 1.54 4.49
C VAL A 24 8.89 0.48 3.63
N LEU A 25 10.17 0.25 3.86
CA LEU A 25 11.00 -0.67 3.10
C LEU A 25 11.39 -1.87 3.97
N ASN A 26 11.18 -3.06 3.44
CA ASN A 26 11.74 -4.30 3.97
C ASN A 26 12.61 -4.93 2.89
N LYS A 27 13.91 -5.05 3.16
CA LYS A 27 14.82 -5.80 2.29
C LYS A 27 14.83 -7.27 2.73
N ASP A 28 14.49 -8.15 1.80
CA ASP A 28 14.59 -9.60 1.95
C ASP A 28 15.33 -10.19 0.75
N ASP A 29 16.49 -10.80 1.01
CA ASP A 29 17.34 -11.43 0.00
C ASP A 29 16.96 -12.92 -0.24
N SER A 30 15.87 -13.41 0.36
CA SER A 30 15.44 -14.82 0.25
C SER A 30 14.89 -15.20 -1.13
N ALA A 31 14.41 -14.24 -1.92
CA ALA A 31 13.83 -14.46 -3.24
C ALA A 31 14.17 -13.31 -4.21
N PRO A 32 14.40 -13.60 -5.51
CA PRO A 32 14.71 -12.59 -6.52
C PRO A 32 13.45 -11.90 -7.07
N VAL A 33 12.58 -11.43 -6.17
CA VAL A 33 11.32 -10.77 -6.50
C VAL A 33 11.18 -9.48 -5.71
N VAL A 34 10.48 -8.50 -6.30
CA VAL A 34 10.14 -7.25 -5.62
C VAL A 34 8.63 -7.11 -5.59
N SER A 35 8.09 -6.76 -4.42
CA SER A 35 6.68 -6.39 -4.26
C SER A 35 6.60 -4.91 -3.92
N VAL A 36 5.70 -4.19 -4.57
CA VAL A 36 5.43 -2.77 -4.33
C VAL A 36 3.94 -2.61 -4.10
N ALA A 37 3.59 -1.90 -3.04
CA ALA A 37 2.22 -1.49 -2.76
C ALA A 37 2.21 0.01 -2.48
N VAL A 38 1.30 0.72 -3.14
CA VAL A 38 1.07 2.16 -2.93
C VAL A 38 -0.34 2.31 -2.36
N TYR A 39 -0.43 2.99 -1.23
CA TYR A 39 -1.70 3.24 -0.55
C TYR A 39 -2.02 4.73 -0.58
N TYR A 40 -3.25 5.03 -0.95
CA TYR A 40 -3.81 6.38 -0.88
C TYR A 40 -4.74 6.46 0.33
N ASP A 41 -4.62 7.52 1.13
CA ASP A 41 -5.46 7.74 2.32
C ASP A 41 -6.84 8.31 1.94
N VAL A 42 -7.52 7.63 1.00
CA VAL A 42 -8.84 7.97 0.46
C VAL A 42 -9.56 6.69 0.05
N GLY A 43 -10.88 6.68 0.10
CA GLY A 43 -11.68 5.57 -0.43
C GLY A 43 -13.16 5.91 -0.53
N SER A 44 -14.01 4.87 -0.60
CA SER A 44 -15.48 5.03 -0.68
C SER A 44 -16.07 5.87 0.45
N ARG A 45 -15.46 5.85 1.64
CA ARG A 45 -15.84 6.69 2.79
C ARG A 45 -15.78 8.19 2.50
N ASN A 46 -14.97 8.61 1.52
CA ASN A 46 -14.78 10.00 1.14
C ASN A 46 -15.74 10.44 0.02
N GLU A 47 -16.61 9.56 -0.46
CA GLU A 47 -17.53 9.86 -1.57
C GLU A 47 -18.65 10.83 -1.13
N ARG A 48 -19.13 11.61 -2.10
CA ARG A 48 -20.26 12.53 -1.92
C ARG A 48 -21.53 11.84 -2.40
N GLU A 49 -22.66 12.19 -1.79
CA GLU A 49 -23.97 11.76 -2.26
C GLU A 49 -24.16 12.17 -3.74
N GLY A 50 -24.74 11.27 -4.54
CA GLY A 50 -24.85 11.42 -5.98
C GLY A 50 -23.55 11.18 -6.77
N ARG A 51 -22.45 10.81 -6.12
CA ARG A 51 -21.15 10.44 -6.75
C ARG A 51 -20.56 9.16 -6.16
N THR A 52 -21.43 8.19 -5.86
CA THR A 52 -21.03 6.90 -5.29
C THR A 52 -20.33 6.03 -6.32
N GLY A 53 -19.33 5.25 -5.90
CA GLY A 53 -18.57 4.33 -6.75
C GLY A 53 -17.39 4.96 -7.49
N PHE A 54 -17.12 6.25 -7.28
CA PHE A 54 -16.03 6.96 -7.94
C PHE A 54 -14.66 6.49 -7.45
N ALA A 55 -14.49 6.23 -6.15
CA ALA A 55 -13.23 5.72 -5.62
C ALA A 55 -12.87 4.38 -6.29
N HIS A 56 -13.85 3.50 -6.43
CA HIS A 56 -13.68 2.21 -7.10
C HIS A 56 -13.49 2.39 -8.61
N LEU A 57 -14.25 3.25 -9.28
CA LEU A 57 -14.07 3.52 -10.70
C LEU A 57 -12.63 4.01 -10.99
N PHE A 58 -12.11 4.95 -10.20
CA PHE A 58 -10.74 5.44 -10.36
C PHE A 58 -9.70 4.35 -10.10
N GLU A 59 -9.94 3.46 -9.13
CA GLU A 59 -9.09 2.28 -8.93
C GLU A 59 -8.96 1.44 -10.20
N HIS A 60 -10.07 1.13 -10.88
CA HIS A 60 -10.03 0.40 -12.16
C HIS A 60 -9.30 1.18 -13.26
N MET A 61 -9.53 2.50 -13.34
CA MET A 61 -8.92 3.34 -14.36
C MET A 61 -7.40 3.48 -14.20
N MET A 62 -6.86 3.34 -12.98
CA MET A 62 -5.39 3.33 -12.76
C MET A 62 -4.68 2.23 -13.56
N PHE A 63 -5.39 1.17 -13.96
CA PHE A 63 -4.83 0.06 -14.74
C PHE A 63 -5.08 0.18 -16.26
N GLN A 64 -5.66 1.29 -16.73
CA GLN A 64 -5.97 1.50 -18.15
C GLN A 64 -4.89 2.27 -18.93
N GLY A 65 -3.75 2.59 -18.29
CA GLY A 65 -2.60 3.24 -18.91
C GLY A 65 -2.26 4.60 -18.29
N SER A 66 -1.00 5.01 -18.42
CA SER A 66 -0.46 6.32 -18.01
C SER A 66 0.39 6.92 -19.13
N GLU A 67 0.67 8.22 -19.06
CA GLU A 67 1.68 8.90 -19.89
C GLU A 67 3.10 8.43 -19.56
#